data_AF-A0A7J3XWH0-F1
#
_entry.id   AF-A0A7J3XWH0-F1
#
_cell.length_a   1.000
_cell.length_b   1.000
_cell.length_c   1.000
_cell.angle_alpha   90.00
_cell.angle_beta   90.00
_cell.angle_gamma   90.00
#
_symmetry.space_group_name_H-M   'P 1'
#
loop_
_entity.id
_entity.type
_entity.pdbx_description
1 polymer ?
#
loop_
_entity_poly.entity_id
_entity_poly.type
_entity_poly.pdbx_seq_one_letter_code
_entity_poly.pdbx_strand_id
1 'polypeptide(L)'
;MWGRRVFSSQALKAPEGSRVKLYGWIHSIRDLGKVCFLILRDKEGFIQLVASPLTMKDEDFALVKRLRREFVVSVEGVVKRSEKAPGGAEVHAERLEVLNEAHVPPHLEPDRRLKLDLEVRLDERMLDLRRPESYAVFKICHVVLSAARGYLEAQGFMEVHTPKLIATATEGGAALFPVAYFEREAFLAQSPQLYKEQLAAVFERVYEIGPLFRAEESQTNRHLAEYVGIDVEAAFADEEDVMEVLEGMVKRVVEEVVSKCRRELEVLGRELEVPSTPFRRLSYDDALGILERRGIKVEWGQDLTTEAERALGEEFRGPFFIVDWPSCLKPFYIKPKDDDPSRSYSFDLMYGWLEVASGGRRIHKLDELVDRMRRQGLSPEGF
;
A
#
# COMPACT_ATOMS: atom_id res chain seq x y z
N MET A 1 30.56 8.04 3.17
CA MET A 1 29.62 8.34 4.27
C MET A 1 28.69 7.17 4.64
N TRP A 2 28.24 6.32 3.71
CA TRP A 2 27.33 5.20 4.04
C TRP A 2 28.00 4.02 4.77
N GLY A 3 29.29 3.73 4.54
CA GLY A 3 29.96 2.55 5.10
C GLY A 3 30.35 2.58 6.59
N ARG A 4 30.03 3.65 7.34
CA ARG A 4 30.36 3.77 8.78
C ARG A 4 29.15 4.00 9.69
N ARG A 5 27.94 4.12 9.11
CA ARG A 5 26.72 4.34 9.88
C ARG A 5 26.24 3.02 10.49
N VAL A 6 25.90 3.08 11.77
CA VAL A 6 25.14 2.02 12.46
C VAL A 6 23.71 2.55 12.66
N PHE A 7 22.72 1.72 12.38
CA PHE A 7 21.31 2.04 12.69
C PHE A 7 20.98 1.72 14.14
N SER A 8 19.93 2.35 14.68
CA SER A 8 19.43 2.15 16.03
C SER A 8 19.24 0.66 16.37
N SER A 9 18.59 -0.10 15.47
CA SER A 9 18.33 -1.53 15.67
C SER A 9 19.62 -2.37 15.71
N GLN A 10 20.64 -1.98 14.94
CA GLN A 10 21.94 -2.63 14.91
C GLN A 10 22.75 -2.32 16.17
N ALA A 11 22.73 -1.06 16.62
CA ALA A 11 23.40 -0.64 17.85
C ALA A 11 22.81 -1.32 19.10
N LEU A 12 21.49 -1.52 19.16
CA LEU A 12 20.84 -2.30 20.23
C LEU A 12 21.32 -3.76 20.31
N LYS A 13 21.68 -4.35 19.15
CA LYS A 13 22.17 -5.72 19.03
C LYS A 13 23.70 -5.83 19.12
N ALA A 14 24.42 -4.72 19.05
CA ALA A 14 25.89 -4.71 19.09
C ALA A 14 26.42 -5.17 20.45
N PRO A 15 27.61 -5.82 20.51
CA PRO A 15 28.27 -6.15 21.77
C PRO A 15 28.53 -4.90 22.62
N GLU A 16 28.51 -5.06 23.95
CA GLU A 16 28.91 -3.99 24.86
C GLU A 16 30.36 -3.53 24.58
N GLY A 17 30.61 -2.23 24.70
CA GLY A 17 31.91 -1.63 24.36
C GLY A 17 32.10 -1.32 22.87
N SER A 18 31.17 -1.72 22.00
CA SER A 18 31.25 -1.40 20.57
C SER A 18 31.18 0.11 20.33
N ARG A 19 32.13 0.64 19.55
CA ARG A 19 32.07 2.02 19.05
C ARG A 19 31.13 2.09 17.85
N VAL A 20 30.16 2.99 17.92
CA VAL A 20 29.13 3.17 16.88
C VAL A 20 29.06 4.63 16.45
N LYS A 21 28.71 4.84 15.17
CA LYS A 21 28.37 6.15 14.63
C LYS A 21 26.93 6.16 14.14
N LEU A 22 26.10 6.90 14.84
CA LEU A 22 24.66 7.00 14.60
C LEU A 22 24.35 8.31 13.88
N TYR A 23 23.30 8.27 13.05
CA TYR A 23 22.74 9.44 12.37
C TYR A 23 21.23 9.39 12.50
N GLY A 24 20.61 10.51 12.88
CA GLY A 24 19.17 10.56 13.05
C GLY A 24 18.65 11.89 13.54
N TRP A 25 17.41 11.86 14.01
CA TRP A 25 16.68 13.01 14.53
C TRP A 25 16.53 12.88 16.04
N ILE A 26 16.72 13.99 16.76
CA ILE A 26 16.43 14.04 18.19
C ILE A 26 14.93 13.92 18.41
N HIS A 27 14.47 12.82 18.97
CA HIS A 27 13.05 12.54 19.18
C HIS A 27 12.54 13.09 20.52
N SER A 28 13.32 12.92 21.58
CA SER A 28 13.03 13.48 22.90
C SER A 28 14.32 13.76 23.67
N ILE A 29 14.21 14.67 24.64
CA ILE A 29 15.33 15.16 25.46
C ILE A 29 14.88 15.16 26.91
N ARG A 30 15.69 14.60 27.79
CA ARG A 30 15.54 14.70 29.25
C ARG A 30 16.85 15.20 29.85
N ASP A 31 16.86 16.46 30.24
CA ASP A 31 18.01 17.11 30.87
C ASP A 31 17.92 17.01 32.41
N LEU A 32 18.93 16.40 33.04
CA LEU A 32 19.08 16.29 34.50
C LEU A 32 20.28 17.09 35.03
N GLY A 33 20.70 18.14 34.32
CA GLY A 33 21.84 18.98 34.68
C GLY A 33 23.16 18.37 34.22
N LYS A 34 23.74 17.43 34.98
CA LYS A 34 25.05 16.83 34.65
C LYS A 34 24.97 15.68 33.65
N VAL A 35 23.77 15.16 33.39
CA VAL A 35 23.51 14.08 32.45
C VAL A 35 22.28 14.45 31.62
N CYS A 36 22.37 14.24 30.31
CA CYS A 36 21.25 14.36 29.39
C CYS A 36 20.96 12.99 28.76
N PHE A 37 19.70 12.58 28.81
CA PHE A 37 19.20 11.44 28.06
C PHE A 37 18.51 11.94 26.80
N LEU A 38 18.93 11.45 25.64
CA LEU A 38 18.34 11.78 24.36
C LEU A 38 17.79 10.50 23.74
N ILE A 39 16.65 10.57 23.07
CA ILE A 39 16.21 9.50 22.18
C ILE A 39 16.53 9.92 20.76
N LEU A 40 17.36 9.15 20.07
CA LEU A 40 17.65 9.32 18.64
C LEU A 40 16.70 8.42 17.85
N ARG A 41 15.99 8.99 16.87
CA ARG A 41 15.17 8.26 15.89
C ARG A 41 15.91 8.14 14.57
N ASP A 42 15.90 6.95 13.98
CA ASP A 42 16.23 6.73 12.58
C ASP A 42 15.19 5.82 11.90
N LYS A 43 15.45 5.39 10.66
CA LYS A 43 14.51 4.56 9.89
C LYS A 43 14.26 3.19 10.52
N GLU A 44 15.15 2.70 11.38
CA GLU A 44 15.06 1.38 11.99
C GLU A 44 14.53 1.43 13.43
N GLY A 45 14.24 2.62 13.96
CA GLY A 45 13.62 2.78 15.27
C GLY A 45 14.28 3.86 16.12
N PHE A 46 14.39 3.56 17.41
CA PHE A 46 14.84 4.49 18.45
C PHE A 46 16.00 3.89 19.24
N ILE A 47 16.93 4.74 19.66
CA ILE A 47 17.98 4.35 20.61
C ILE A 47 18.24 5.47 21.61
N GLN A 48 18.47 5.09 22.86
CA GLN A 48 18.83 6.04 23.92
C GLN A 48 20.31 6.42 23.81
N LEU A 49 20.57 7.72 23.87
CA LEU A 49 21.89 8.31 24.03
C LEU A 49 22.03 8.85 25.46
N VAL A 50 23.19 8.64 26.06
CA VAL A 50 23.57 9.24 27.35
C VAL A 50 24.72 10.20 27.10
N ALA A 51 24.49 11.48 27.36
CA ALA A 51 25.47 12.54 27.21
C ALA A 51 25.85 13.10 28.58
N SER A 52 27.15 13.20 28.88
CA SER A 52 27.65 13.76 30.13
C SER A 52 29.06 14.34 29.96
N PRO A 53 29.50 15.28 30.81
CA PRO A 53 30.87 15.77 30.83
C PRO A 53 31.93 14.69 31.15
N LEU A 54 31.51 13.53 31.68
CA LEU A 54 32.41 12.41 31.96
C LEU A 54 32.82 11.66 30.69
N THR A 55 31.99 11.72 29.64
CA THR A 55 32.19 10.97 28.40
C THR A 55 32.42 11.87 27.19
N MET A 56 32.09 13.16 27.29
CA MET A 56 32.17 14.14 26.20
C MET A 56 33.09 15.30 26.55
N LYS A 57 33.63 15.96 25.53
CA LYS A 57 34.29 17.27 25.69
C LYS A 57 33.27 18.34 26.07
N ASP A 58 33.70 19.37 26.81
CA ASP A 58 32.83 20.46 27.28
C ASP A 58 32.09 21.16 26.13
N GLU A 59 32.77 21.38 24.99
CA GLU A 59 32.18 21.99 23.80
C GLU A 59 31.03 21.15 23.22
N ASP A 60 31.23 19.83 23.09
CA ASP A 60 30.20 18.91 22.58
C ASP A 60 29.04 18.79 23.58
N PHE A 61 29.31 18.81 24.89
CA PHE A 61 28.26 18.78 25.91
C PHE A 61 27.45 20.09 25.95
N ALA A 62 28.09 21.24 25.70
CA ALA A 62 27.39 22.51 25.55
C ALA A 62 26.43 22.50 24.33
N LEU A 63 26.80 21.82 23.23
CA LEU A 63 25.91 21.61 22.09
C LEU A 63 24.70 20.75 22.46
N VAL A 64 24.89 19.68 23.25
CA VAL A 64 23.80 18.84 23.74
C VAL A 64 22.72 19.66 24.47
N LYS A 65 23.12 20.67 25.26
CA LYS A 65 22.20 21.56 25.98
C LYS A 65 21.34 22.44 25.08
N ARG A 66 21.79 22.68 23.85
CA ARG A 66 21.10 23.50 22.86
C ARG A 66 20.19 22.69 21.93
N LEU A 67 20.30 21.36 21.94
CA LEU A 67 19.46 20.51 21.11
C LEU A 67 17.97 20.76 21.36
N ARG A 68 17.21 20.65 20.28
CA ARG A 68 15.75 20.62 20.29
C ARG A 68 15.28 19.37 19.56
N ARG A 69 13.99 19.04 19.72
CA ARG A 69 13.38 17.94 18.96
C ARG A 69 13.53 18.21 17.46
N GLU A 70 13.64 17.13 16.70
CA GLU A 70 13.78 17.10 15.25
C GLU A 70 15.10 17.69 14.69
N PHE A 71 16.04 18.12 15.55
CA PHE A 71 17.41 18.41 15.12
C PHE A 71 18.05 17.16 14.51
N VAL A 72 18.78 17.33 13.41
CA VAL A 72 19.51 16.26 12.73
C VAL A 72 20.92 16.21 13.30
N VAL A 73 21.33 15.05 13.80
CA VAL A 73 22.61 14.89 14.47
C VAL A 73 23.38 13.67 13.97
N SER A 74 24.71 13.76 14.08
CA SER A 74 25.63 12.63 14.05
C SER A 74 26.18 12.42 15.46
N VAL A 75 26.19 11.18 15.94
CA VAL A 75 26.68 10.85 17.28
C VAL A 75 27.65 9.69 17.20
N GLU A 76 28.87 9.90 17.71
CA GLU A 76 29.84 8.83 17.94
C GLU A 76 29.86 8.51 19.43
N GLY A 77 29.86 7.21 19.76
CA GLY A 77 29.82 6.78 21.15
C GLY A 77 30.01 5.28 21.32
N VAL A 78 29.87 4.83 22.56
CA VAL A 78 30.10 3.44 22.98
C VAL A 78 28.80 2.81 23.47
N VAL A 79 28.49 1.61 22.97
CA VAL A 79 27.32 0.83 23.39
C VAL A 79 27.51 0.32 24.81
N LYS A 80 26.50 0.50 25.66
CA LYS A 80 26.44 0.00 27.03
C LYS A 80 25.13 -0.75 27.28
N ARG A 81 25.21 -1.90 27.96
CA ARG A 81 24.02 -2.67 28.33
C ARG A 81 23.37 -2.04 29.55
N SER A 82 22.04 -1.93 29.52
CA SER A 82 21.27 -1.34 30.61
C SER A 82 19.84 -1.84 30.55
N GLU A 83 19.40 -2.59 31.56
CA GLU A 83 18.02 -3.06 31.68
C GLU A 83 17.01 -1.91 31.80
N LYS A 84 17.47 -0.75 32.26
CA LYS A 84 16.66 0.47 32.38
C LYS A 84 16.55 1.24 31.07
N ALA A 85 17.42 0.95 30.09
CA ALA A 85 17.38 1.62 28.80
C ALA A 85 16.32 0.98 27.89
N PRO A 86 15.55 1.79 27.12
CA PRO A 86 14.66 1.26 26.10
C PRO A 86 15.40 0.32 25.14
N GLY A 87 14.91 -0.91 24.98
CA GLY A 87 15.55 -1.92 24.14
C GLY A 87 16.79 -2.62 24.76
N GLY A 88 17.07 -2.39 26.05
CA GLY A 88 18.11 -3.10 26.81
C GLY A 88 19.55 -2.62 26.57
N ALA A 89 19.73 -1.54 25.81
CA ALA A 89 21.03 -0.92 25.55
C ALA A 89 20.90 0.59 25.31
N GLU A 90 21.99 1.31 25.56
CA GLU A 90 22.13 2.74 25.33
C GLU A 90 23.51 3.04 24.75
N VAL A 91 23.68 4.23 24.17
CA VAL A 91 24.98 4.69 23.65
C VAL A 91 25.47 5.86 24.48
N HIS A 92 26.63 5.69 25.10
CA HIS A 92 27.32 6.77 25.82
C HIS A 92 28.01 7.63 24.77
N ALA A 93 27.47 8.83 24.55
CA ALA A 93 27.96 9.76 23.54
C ALA A 93 29.36 10.25 23.93
N GLU A 94 30.26 10.25 22.96
CA GLU A 94 31.62 10.79 23.07
C GLU A 94 31.77 12.06 22.22
N ARG A 95 31.13 12.09 21.04
CA ARG A 95 31.12 13.24 20.14
C ARG A 95 29.73 13.42 19.54
N LEU A 96 29.28 14.67 19.44
CA LEU A 96 28.02 15.03 18.80
C LEU A 96 28.24 16.16 17.80
N GLU A 97 27.65 16.03 16.63
CA GLU A 97 27.62 17.05 15.60
C GLU A 97 26.17 17.36 15.23
N VAL A 98 25.80 18.64 15.22
CA VAL A 98 24.51 19.08 14.69
C VAL A 98 24.67 19.27 13.19
N LEU A 99 24.03 18.40 12.43
CA LEU A 99 24.06 18.42 10.96
C LEU A 99 23.06 19.43 10.40
N ASN A 100 21.91 19.58 11.07
CA ASN A 100 20.92 20.57 10.70
C ASN A 100 20.01 20.88 11.91
N GLU A 101 19.75 22.17 12.13
CA GLU A 101 18.76 22.62 13.11
C GLU A 101 17.34 22.53 12.51
N ALA A 102 16.33 22.31 13.35
CA ALA A 102 14.94 22.23 12.93
C ALA A 102 14.06 23.15 13.78
N HIS A 103 13.12 23.85 13.14
CA HIS A 103 12.08 24.60 13.81
C HIS A 103 10.73 23.95 13.53
N VAL A 104 10.24 23.17 14.50
CA VAL A 104 8.96 22.45 14.39
C VAL A 104 7.99 23.03 15.42
N PRO A 105 6.82 23.54 15.02
CA PRO A 105 5.80 23.98 15.95
C PRO A 105 5.41 22.85 16.92
N PRO A 106 5.20 23.13 18.22
CA PRO A 106 4.93 22.07 19.21
C PRO A 106 3.76 21.14 18.88
N HIS A 107 2.74 21.65 18.18
CA HIS A 107 1.58 20.86 17.77
C HIS A 107 1.87 19.90 16.61
N LEU A 108 2.94 20.13 15.84
CA LEU A 108 3.39 19.29 14.72
C LEU A 108 4.54 18.36 15.10
N GLU A 109 5.01 18.40 16.35
CA GLU A 109 6.05 17.48 16.79
C GLU A 109 5.57 16.02 16.64
N PRO A 110 6.40 15.10 16.09
CA PRO A 110 6.03 13.71 15.91
C PRO A 110 5.92 12.96 17.26
N ASP A 111 4.87 13.24 18.02
CA ASP A 111 4.50 12.59 19.27
C ASP A 111 3.18 11.85 19.09
N ARG A 112 3.12 10.60 19.56
CA ARG A 112 1.92 9.77 19.51
C ARG A 112 0.72 10.37 20.25
N ARG A 113 0.95 11.27 21.21
CA ARG A 113 -0.11 11.82 22.07
C ARG A 113 -0.98 12.88 21.40
N LEU A 114 -0.47 13.57 20.38
CA LEU A 114 -1.21 14.62 19.70
C LEU A 114 -2.02 14.01 18.55
N LYS A 115 -3.34 13.98 18.70
CA LYS A 115 -4.26 13.69 17.58
C LYS A 115 -4.36 14.94 16.72
N LEU A 116 -3.96 14.81 15.47
CA LEU A 116 -4.08 15.86 14.45
C LEU A 116 -5.14 15.44 13.44
N ASP A 117 -5.88 16.40 12.93
CA ASP A 117 -6.82 16.18 11.84
C ASP A 117 -6.07 15.73 10.58
N LEU A 118 -6.78 14.98 9.72
CA LEU A 118 -6.16 14.41 8.52
C LEU A 118 -5.60 15.50 7.60
N GLU A 119 -6.31 16.62 7.43
CA GLU A 119 -5.89 17.75 6.59
C GLU A 119 -4.52 18.29 7.03
N VAL A 120 -4.35 18.63 8.31
CA VAL A 120 -3.07 19.10 8.87
C VAL A 120 -1.95 18.07 8.67
N ARG A 121 -2.26 16.78 8.82
CA ARG A 121 -1.29 15.69 8.62
C ARG A 121 -0.87 15.54 7.16
N LEU A 122 -1.76 15.85 6.22
CA LEU A 122 -1.47 15.83 4.78
C LEU A 122 -0.68 17.06 4.35
N ASP A 123 -1.00 18.24 4.88
CA ASP A 123 -0.22 19.47 4.61
C ASP A 123 1.22 19.33 5.13
N GLU A 124 1.38 18.74 6.31
CA GLU A 124 2.68 18.55 6.97
C GLU A 124 3.20 17.11 6.81
N ARG A 125 2.98 16.52 5.63
CA ARG A 125 3.18 15.07 5.42
C ARG A 125 4.58 14.58 5.75
N MET A 126 5.62 15.38 5.48
CA MET A 126 6.99 15.01 5.82
C MET A 126 7.20 14.80 7.33
N LEU A 127 6.53 15.61 8.16
CA LEU A 127 6.56 15.47 9.62
C LEU A 127 5.64 14.34 10.08
N ASP A 128 4.45 14.23 9.49
CA ASP A 128 3.51 13.15 9.81
C ASP A 128 4.13 11.76 9.55
N LEU A 129 4.88 11.57 8.46
CA LEU A 129 5.58 10.31 8.15
C LEU A 129 6.67 9.94 9.15
N ARG A 130 7.07 10.85 10.05
CA ARG A 130 7.98 10.55 11.16
C ARG A 130 7.25 9.98 12.38
N ARG A 131 5.91 10.02 12.40
CA ARG A 131 5.09 9.35 13.40
C ARG A 131 5.12 7.85 13.14
N PRO A 132 5.24 7.01 14.19
CA PRO A 132 5.35 5.57 14.01
C PRO A 132 4.19 4.94 13.23
N GLU A 133 2.96 5.43 13.42
CA GLU A 133 1.74 4.90 12.77
C GLU A 133 1.75 5.18 11.27
N SER A 134 2.06 6.42 10.88
CA SER A 134 2.16 6.80 9.47
C SER A 134 3.33 6.10 8.77
N TYR A 135 4.48 5.99 9.44
CA TYR A 135 5.61 5.21 8.92
C TYR A 135 5.24 3.74 8.70
N ALA A 136 4.53 3.12 9.65
CA ALA A 136 4.12 1.72 9.60
C ALA A 136 3.30 1.41 8.34
N VAL A 137 2.36 2.28 7.97
CA VAL A 137 1.57 2.13 6.74
C VAL A 137 2.47 2.07 5.50
N PHE A 138 3.41 3.02 5.34
CA PHE A 138 4.30 3.03 4.18
C PHE A 138 5.24 1.82 4.14
N LYS A 139 5.72 1.38 5.30
CA LYS A 139 6.55 0.19 5.40
C LYS A 139 5.77 -1.06 5.00
N ILE A 140 4.51 -1.18 5.41
CA ILE A 140 3.62 -2.27 5.00
C ILE A 140 3.38 -2.22 3.48
N CYS A 141 3.03 -1.05 2.92
CA CYS A 141 2.84 -0.91 1.46
C CYS A 141 4.08 -1.34 0.67
N HIS A 142 5.28 -0.97 1.13
CA HIS A 142 6.52 -1.42 0.52
C HIS A 142 6.67 -2.96 0.53
N VAL A 143 6.33 -3.62 1.65
CA VAL A 143 6.37 -5.09 1.74
C VAL A 143 5.30 -5.74 0.87
N VAL A 144 4.09 -5.17 0.82
CA VAL A 144 2.99 -5.63 -0.05
C VAL A 144 3.45 -5.65 -1.52
N LEU A 145 3.96 -4.53 -2.03
CA LEU A 145 4.39 -4.43 -3.43
C LEU A 145 5.61 -5.32 -3.71
N SER A 146 6.55 -5.44 -2.77
CA SER A 146 7.70 -6.34 -2.93
C SER A 146 7.29 -7.81 -2.94
N ALA A 147 6.31 -8.21 -2.12
CA ALA A 147 5.82 -9.58 -2.03
C ALA A 147 4.98 -9.96 -3.25
N ALA A 148 4.10 -9.06 -3.69
CA ALA A 148 3.31 -9.25 -4.91
C ALA A 148 4.22 -9.43 -6.14
N ARG A 149 5.22 -8.56 -6.30
CA ARG A 149 6.22 -8.65 -7.37
C ARG A 149 6.93 -10.01 -7.36
N GLY A 150 7.51 -10.39 -6.21
CA GLY A 150 8.23 -11.65 -6.09
C GLY A 150 7.36 -12.89 -6.27
N TYR A 151 6.06 -12.82 -5.95
CA TYR A 151 5.11 -13.88 -6.21
C TYR A 151 4.84 -14.05 -7.72
N LEU A 152 4.53 -12.95 -8.41
CA LEU A 152 4.22 -12.95 -9.85
C LEU A 152 5.44 -13.40 -10.68
N GLU A 153 6.64 -12.93 -10.34
CA GLU A 153 7.89 -13.39 -10.97
C GLU A 153 8.09 -14.90 -10.80
N ALA A 154 7.82 -15.43 -9.61
CA ALA A 154 7.92 -16.88 -9.35
C ALA A 154 6.87 -17.70 -10.13
N GLN A 155 5.75 -17.08 -10.53
CA GLN A 155 4.74 -17.67 -11.41
C GLN A 155 5.04 -17.47 -12.92
N GLY A 156 6.20 -16.90 -13.25
CA GLY A 156 6.65 -16.71 -14.63
C GLY A 156 6.05 -15.49 -15.33
N PHE A 157 5.51 -14.52 -14.59
CA PHE A 157 5.03 -13.27 -15.17
C PHE A 157 6.19 -12.29 -15.42
N MET A 158 6.10 -11.56 -16.54
CA MET A 158 7.04 -10.48 -16.90
C MET A 158 6.49 -9.12 -16.48
N GLU A 159 7.30 -8.30 -15.81
CA GLU A 159 6.93 -6.91 -15.51
C GLU A 159 6.97 -6.07 -16.80
N VAL A 160 5.91 -5.32 -17.07
CA VAL A 160 5.80 -4.41 -18.22
C VAL A 160 5.41 -3.00 -17.77
N HIS A 161 5.62 -2.02 -18.64
CA HIS A 161 5.23 -0.63 -18.41
C HIS A 161 4.46 -0.10 -19.62
N THR A 162 3.22 0.33 -19.40
CA THR A 162 2.36 0.83 -20.49
C THR A 162 2.23 2.36 -20.45
N PRO A 163 1.87 2.99 -21.58
CA PRO A 163 1.59 4.43 -21.60
C PRO A 163 0.53 4.84 -20.58
N LYS A 164 0.75 5.99 -19.92
CA LYS A 164 -0.23 6.63 -19.01
C LYS A 164 -0.90 7.86 -19.62
N LEU A 165 -0.44 8.30 -20.79
CA LEU A 165 -1.11 9.28 -21.64
C LEU A 165 -1.72 8.52 -22.81
N ILE A 166 -3.04 8.52 -22.90
CA ILE A 166 -3.82 7.77 -23.90
C ILE A 166 -4.72 8.72 -24.70
N ALA A 167 -5.02 8.36 -25.95
CA ALA A 167 -5.82 9.20 -26.84
C ALA A 167 -7.33 9.06 -26.57
N THR A 168 -7.78 7.89 -26.11
CA THR A 168 -9.19 7.55 -25.89
C THR A 168 -9.35 6.80 -24.57
N ALA A 169 -10.59 6.72 -24.08
CA ALA A 169 -10.91 6.01 -22.85
C ALA A 169 -10.70 4.51 -22.99
N THR A 170 -10.14 3.88 -21.94
CA THR A 170 -10.03 2.42 -21.83
C THR A 170 -11.40 1.77 -21.64
N GLU A 171 -12.30 2.43 -20.91
CA GLU A 171 -13.63 1.98 -20.54
C GLU A 171 -14.64 3.10 -20.84
N GLY A 172 -15.65 2.82 -21.66
CA GLY A 172 -16.65 3.83 -22.04
C GLY A 172 -17.42 4.36 -20.83
N GLY A 173 -17.53 5.68 -20.71
CA GLY A 173 -18.34 6.36 -19.68
C GLY A 173 -17.62 6.69 -18.37
N ALA A 174 -16.37 6.29 -18.19
CA ALA A 174 -15.60 6.63 -16.98
C ALA A 174 -15.00 8.04 -17.06
N ALA A 175 -15.00 8.77 -15.93
CA ALA A 175 -14.47 10.12 -15.86
C ALA A 175 -12.93 10.11 -15.97
N LEU A 176 -12.40 10.73 -17.03
CA LEU A 176 -10.98 10.85 -17.32
C LEU A 176 -10.44 12.22 -16.96
N PHE A 177 -9.15 12.30 -16.62
CA PHE A 177 -8.44 13.57 -16.53
C PHE A 177 -7.91 13.96 -17.91
N PRO A 178 -8.41 15.05 -18.54
CA PRO A 178 -7.85 15.55 -19.78
C PRO A 178 -6.48 16.21 -19.54
N VAL A 179 -5.58 16.03 -20.49
CA VAL A 179 -4.22 16.57 -20.50
C VAL A 179 -3.95 17.16 -21.87
N ALA A 180 -3.47 18.40 -21.90
CA ALA A 180 -2.98 19.01 -23.14
C ALA A 180 -1.73 18.25 -23.62
N TYR A 181 -1.81 17.66 -24.81
CA TYR A 181 -0.74 16.90 -25.44
C TYR A 181 -0.36 17.55 -26.77
N PHE A 182 0.50 18.56 -26.69
CA PHE A 182 0.86 19.44 -27.81
C PHE A 182 -0.40 20.10 -28.42
N GLU A 183 -0.66 19.87 -29.70
CA GLU A 183 -1.83 20.37 -30.43
C GLU A 183 -3.06 19.46 -30.30
N ARG A 184 -3.00 18.44 -29.44
CA ARG A 184 -4.06 17.44 -29.23
C ARG A 184 -4.44 17.37 -27.75
N GLU A 185 -5.59 16.78 -27.51
CA GLU A 185 -6.01 16.35 -26.18
C GLU A 185 -5.62 14.88 -25.97
N ALA A 186 -5.15 14.56 -24.78
CA ALA A 186 -4.92 13.20 -24.30
C ALA A 186 -5.57 13.05 -22.91
N PHE A 187 -5.53 11.85 -22.37
CA PHE A 187 -6.11 11.52 -21.08
C PHE A 187 -5.14 10.72 -20.23
N LEU A 188 -5.26 10.86 -18.91
CA LEU A 188 -4.57 9.98 -17.98
C LEU A 188 -5.26 8.60 -17.92
N ALA A 189 -4.47 7.54 -18.00
CA ALA A 189 -4.98 6.18 -18.03
C ALA A 189 -5.58 5.74 -16.69
N GLN A 190 -6.80 5.19 -16.75
CA GLN A 190 -7.49 4.60 -15.59
C GLN A 190 -7.05 3.17 -15.31
N SER A 191 -6.55 2.47 -16.33
CA SER A 191 -6.07 1.08 -16.28
C SER A 191 -5.20 0.81 -17.51
N PRO A 192 -4.18 -0.08 -17.43
CA PRO A 192 -3.44 -0.58 -18.57
C PRO A 192 -4.22 -1.63 -19.39
N GLN A 193 -5.51 -1.87 -19.11
CA GLN A 193 -6.34 -2.98 -19.65
C GLN A 193 -6.08 -3.30 -21.14
N LEU A 194 -6.28 -2.35 -22.04
CA LEU A 194 -6.12 -2.61 -23.49
C LEU A 194 -4.68 -2.93 -23.89
N TYR A 195 -3.70 -2.38 -23.17
CA TYR A 195 -2.28 -2.66 -23.44
C TYR A 195 -1.84 -4.00 -22.86
N LYS A 196 -2.27 -4.36 -21.64
CA LYS A 196 -1.89 -5.64 -21.04
C LYS A 196 -2.46 -6.83 -21.81
N GLU A 197 -3.64 -6.70 -22.41
CA GLU A 197 -4.21 -7.72 -23.32
C GLU A 197 -3.35 -7.91 -24.58
N GLN A 198 -2.91 -6.82 -25.22
CA GLN A 198 -2.01 -6.89 -26.38
C GLN A 198 -0.65 -7.50 -26.02
N LEU A 199 -0.10 -7.12 -24.86
CA LEU A 199 1.19 -7.64 -24.40
C LEU A 199 1.11 -9.10 -23.98
N ALA A 200 -0.01 -9.54 -23.38
CA ALA A 200 -0.24 -10.95 -23.07
C ALA A 200 -0.31 -11.81 -24.33
N ALA A 201 -0.80 -11.28 -25.46
CA ALA A 201 -0.75 -11.99 -26.75
C ALA A 201 0.68 -12.24 -27.27
N VAL A 202 1.69 -11.55 -26.72
CA VAL A 202 3.10 -11.69 -27.10
C VAL A 202 3.92 -12.41 -26.04
N PHE A 203 3.79 -11.98 -24.78
CA PHE A 203 4.60 -12.43 -23.66
C PHE A 203 3.90 -13.47 -22.79
N GLU A 204 2.67 -13.82 -23.14
CA GLU A 204 1.77 -14.75 -22.45
C GLU A 204 1.36 -14.29 -21.06
N ARG A 205 2.29 -14.02 -20.15
CA ARG A 205 2.03 -13.64 -18.75
C ARG A 205 2.70 -12.32 -18.42
N VAL A 206 1.90 -11.27 -18.24
CA VAL A 206 2.39 -9.92 -17.93
C VAL A 206 1.76 -9.35 -16.68
N TYR A 207 2.52 -8.54 -15.97
CA TYR A 207 1.99 -7.72 -14.89
C TYR A 207 2.57 -6.30 -14.92
N GLU A 208 1.85 -5.36 -14.34
CA GLU A 208 2.30 -3.99 -14.15
C GLU A 208 1.94 -3.51 -12.75
N ILE A 209 2.88 -2.81 -12.09
CA ILE A 209 2.61 -2.05 -10.88
C ILE A 209 2.84 -0.58 -11.22
N GLY A 210 1.77 0.22 -11.29
CA GLY A 210 1.85 1.57 -11.80
C GLY A 210 0.73 2.50 -11.35
N PRO A 211 0.89 3.82 -11.55
CA PRO A 211 -0.13 4.81 -11.21
C PRO A 211 -1.31 4.74 -12.18
N LEU A 212 -2.51 4.89 -11.61
CA LEU A 212 -3.80 4.90 -12.28
C LEU A 212 -4.58 6.14 -11.83
N PHE A 213 -5.38 6.69 -12.74
CA PHE A 213 -6.05 7.97 -12.53
C PHE A 213 -7.54 7.87 -12.84
N ARG A 214 -8.43 8.26 -11.92
CA ARG A 214 -9.89 8.30 -12.13
C ARG A 214 -10.43 9.65 -11.69
N ALA A 215 -11.12 10.36 -12.59
CA ALA A 215 -11.72 11.66 -12.30
C ALA A 215 -13.12 11.53 -11.66
N GLU A 216 -13.29 10.60 -10.73
CA GLU A 216 -14.54 10.42 -10.00
C GLU A 216 -14.71 11.50 -8.93
N GLU A 217 -15.89 12.12 -8.86
CA GLU A 217 -16.21 13.11 -7.82
C GLU A 217 -16.58 12.46 -6.46
N SER A 218 -16.46 11.14 -6.36
CA SER A 218 -16.85 10.34 -5.20
C SER A 218 -15.93 10.61 -4.00
N GLN A 219 -16.36 11.48 -3.07
CA GLN A 219 -15.65 11.76 -1.82
C GLN A 219 -15.97 10.72 -0.74
N THR A 220 -15.40 9.52 -0.90
CA THR A 220 -15.55 8.42 0.07
C THR A 220 -14.22 8.07 0.71
N ASN A 221 -14.24 7.21 1.73
CA ASN A 221 -13.03 6.72 2.40
C ASN A 221 -12.26 5.63 1.64
N ARG A 222 -12.64 5.31 0.41
CA ARG A 222 -12.04 4.23 -0.41
C ARG A 222 -11.68 4.62 -1.85
N HIS A 223 -12.10 5.80 -2.30
CA HIS A 223 -11.80 6.28 -3.65
C HIS A 223 -10.73 7.37 -3.60
N LEU A 224 -9.71 7.24 -4.45
CA LEU A 224 -8.67 8.24 -4.70
C LEU A 224 -8.63 8.55 -6.18
N ALA A 225 -8.39 9.81 -6.53
CA ALA A 225 -8.23 10.23 -7.93
C ALA A 225 -6.94 9.69 -8.57
N GLU A 226 -5.91 9.43 -7.75
CA GLU A 226 -4.65 8.80 -8.13
C GLU A 226 -4.34 7.67 -7.16
N TYR A 227 -4.03 6.48 -7.69
CA TYR A 227 -3.67 5.31 -6.88
C TYR A 227 -2.71 4.40 -7.64
N VAL A 228 -2.06 3.47 -6.94
CA VAL A 228 -1.19 2.47 -7.55
C VAL A 228 -1.96 1.16 -7.69
N GLY A 229 -2.08 0.68 -8.93
CA GLY A 229 -2.68 -0.62 -9.24
C GLY A 229 -1.65 -1.73 -9.36
N ILE A 230 -2.10 -2.97 -9.19
CA ILE A 230 -1.37 -4.19 -9.60
C ILE A 230 -2.25 -4.85 -10.67
N ASP A 231 -1.83 -4.73 -11.92
CA ASP A 231 -2.53 -5.29 -13.07
C ASP A 231 -1.84 -6.56 -13.53
N VAL A 232 -2.63 -7.59 -13.83
CA VAL A 232 -2.15 -8.90 -14.30
C VAL A 232 -3.01 -9.30 -15.50
N GLU A 233 -2.38 -9.88 -16.52
CA GLU A 233 -3.06 -10.50 -17.66
C GLU A 233 -2.29 -11.75 -18.10
N ALA A 234 -3.01 -12.81 -18.45
CA ALA A 234 -2.43 -14.09 -18.84
C ALA A 234 -3.16 -14.67 -20.07
N ALA A 235 -2.40 -14.98 -21.12
CA ALA A 235 -2.86 -15.75 -22.25
C ALA A 235 -2.97 -17.24 -21.88
N PHE A 236 -3.81 -17.97 -22.62
CA PHE A 236 -4.07 -19.39 -22.40
C PHE A 236 -4.57 -19.73 -20.99
N ALA A 237 -5.18 -18.77 -20.30
CA ALA A 237 -5.77 -18.90 -18.97
C ALA A 237 -7.27 -18.54 -19.02
N ASP A 238 -8.05 -19.14 -18.13
CA ASP A 238 -9.44 -18.73 -17.86
C ASP A 238 -9.56 -17.93 -16.56
N GLU A 239 -10.79 -17.56 -16.19
CA GLU A 239 -11.05 -16.79 -14.98
C GLU A 239 -10.70 -17.54 -13.69
N GLU A 240 -10.79 -18.88 -13.66
CA GLU A 240 -10.41 -19.67 -12.48
C GLU A 240 -8.90 -19.67 -12.31
N ASP A 241 -8.14 -19.85 -13.39
CA ASP A 241 -6.67 -19.74 -13.38
C ASP A 241 -6.22 -18.37 -12.82
N VAL A 242 -6.88 -17.28 -13.26
CA VAL A 242 -6.56 -15.92 -12.78
C VAL A 242 -6.95 -15.73 -11.32
N MET A 243 -8.09 -16.30 -10.87
CA MET A 243 -8.47 -16.28 -9.45
C MET A 243 -7.47 -17.05 -8.58
N GLU A 244 -6.95 -18.19 -9.04
CA GLU A 244 -5.90 -18.96 -8.34
C GLU A 244 -4.60 -18.15 -8.20
N VAL A 245 -4.17 -17.47 -9.26
CA VAL A 245 -3.01 -16.56 -9.21
C VAL A 245 -3.25 -15.45 -8.18
N LEU A 246 -4.42 -14.82 -8.21
CA LEU A 246 -4.78 -13.71 -7.33
C LEU A 246 -4.87 -14.14 -5.85
N GLU A 247 -5.54 -15.25 -5.53
CA GLU A 247 -5.65 -15.71 -4.13
C GLU A 247 -4.30 -16.16 -3.55
N GLY A 248 -3.45 -16.80 -4.37
CA GLY A 248 -2.10 -17.17 -3.99
C GLY A 248 -1.22 -15.94 -3.75
N MET A 249 -1.36 -14.89 -4.58
CA MET A 249 -0.67 -13.62 -4.41
C MET A 249 -1.09 -12.94 -3.10
N VAL A 250 -2.39 -12.84 -2.83
CA VAL A 250 -2.92 -12.23 -1.60
C VAL A 250 -2.45 -12.99 -0.37
N LYS A 251 -2.53 -14.32 -0.37
CA LYS A 251 -1.99 -15.15 0.72
C LYS A 251 -0.51 -14.86 0.95
N ARG A 252 0.30 -14.87 -0.11
CA ARG A 252 1.75 -14.61 -0.04
C ARG A 252 2.06 -13.22 0.52
N VAL A 253 1.31 -12.20 0.11
CA VAL A 253 1.42 -10.83 0.63
C VAL A 253 1.15 -10.80 2.14
N VAL A 254 0.06 -11.44 2.60
CA VAL A 254 -0.27 -11.46 4.04
C VAL A 254 0.80 -12.19 4.84
N GLU A 255 1.31 -13.33 4.37
CA GLU A 255 2.42 -14.05 5.01
C GLU A 255 3.67 -13.16 5.18
N GLU A 256 4.04 -12.45 4.13
CA GLU A 256 5.21 -11.57 4.12
C GLU A 256 5.03 -10.36 5.04
N VAL A 257 3.83 -9.78 5.11
CA VAL A 257 3.50 -8.69 6.04
C VAL A 257 3.54 -9.18 7.50
N VAL A 258 2.92 -10.32 7.82
CA VAL A 258 2.94 -10.90 9.17
C VAL A 258 4.38 -11.21 9.63
N SER A 259 5.20 -11.72 8.71
CA SER A 259 6.61 -12.06 8.98
C SER A 259 7.51 -10.83 9.14
N LYS A 260 7.42 -9.86 8.21
CA LYS A 260 8.38 -8.74 8.09
C LYS A 260 7.93 -7.44 8.75
N CYS A 261 6.65 -7.28 9.04
CA CYS A 261 6.06 -6.04 9.56
C CYS A 261 5.43 -6.21 10.95
N ARG A 262 5.88 -7.19 11.76
CA ARG A 262 5.32 -7.44 13.10
C ARG A 262 5.28 -6.18 13.97
N ARG A 263 6.37 -5.41 13.97
CA ARG A 263 6.45 -4.17 14.73
C ARG A 263 5.45 -3.14 14.20
N GLU A 264 5.38 -2.98 12.90
CA GLU A 264 4.46 -2.03 12.25
C GLU A 264 2.99 -2.40 12.54
N LEU A 265 2.64 -3.68 12.52
CA LEU A 265 1.33 -4.19 12.92
C LEU A 265 1.01 -3.91 14.40
N GLU A 266 1.96 -4.15 15.31
CA GLU A 266 1.82 -3.83 16.74
C GLU A 266 1.60 -2.33 16.95
N VAL A 267 2.35 -1.47 16.25
CA VAL A 267 2.18 -0.01 16.31
C VAL A 267 0.79 0.42 15.86
N LEU A 268 0.23 -0.25 14.86
CA LEU A 268 -1.12 0.02 14.36
C LEU A 268 -2.22 -0.66 15.20
N GLY A 269 -1.86 -1.47 16.20
CA GLY A 269 -2.81 -2.27 16.99
C GLY A 269 -3.59 -3.26 16.12
N ARG A 270 -2.93 -3.86 15.12
CA ARG A 270 -3.55 -4.80 14.17
C ARG A 270 -2.91 -6.18 14.28
N GLU A 271 -3.76 -7.19 14.20
CA GLU A 271 -3.37 -8.58 14.02
C GLU A 271 -3.92 -9.02 12.66
N LEU A 272 -3.11 -9.76 11.90
CA LEU A 272 -3.49 -10.30 10.60
C LEU A 272 -3.39 -11.82 10.64
N GLU A 273 -4.44 -12.49 10.21
CA GLU A 273 -4.45 -13.93 10.01
C GLU A 273 -4.13 -14.22 8.54
N VAL A 274 -3.25 -15.19 8.31
CA VAL A 274 -2.94 -15.65 6.95
C VAL A 274 -4.16 -16.41 6.43
N PRO A 275 -4.80 -15.98 5.32
CA PRO A 275 -5.98 -16.65 4.81
C PRO A 275 -5.62 -18.02 4.23
N SER A 276 -6.49 -19.01 4.44
CA SER A 276 -6.39 -20.31 3.77
C SER A 276 -6.88 -20.21 2.33
N THR A 277 -6.18 -20.87 1.41
CA THR A 277 -6.62 -21.06 0.02
C THR A 277 -7.18 -22.47 -0.16
N PRO A 278 -8.13 -22.69 -1.10
CA PRO A 278 -8.74 -21.67 -1.97
C PRO A 278 -9.72 -20.74 -1.22
N PHE A 279 -9.84 -19.50 -1.68
CA PHE A 279 -10.85 -18.56 -1.14
C PHE A 279 -12.25 -19.01 -1.52
N ARG A 280 -13.28 -18.60 -0.77
CA ARG A 280 -14.65 -18.95 -1.14
C ARG A 280 -15.02 -18.28 -2.47
N ARG A 281 -15.57 -19.06 -3.42
CA ARG A 281 -16.28 -18.52 -4.59
C ARG A 281 -17.77 -18.44 -4.26
N LEU A 282 -18.35 -17.25 -4.36
CA LEU A 282 -19.77 -16.98 -4.12
C LEU A 282 -20.37 -16.44 -5.42
N SER A 283 -21.37 -17.11 -5.99
CA SER A 283 -22.03 -16.54 -7.17
C SER A 283 -22.78 -15.25 -6.80
N TYR A 284 -22.92 -14.32 -7.75
CA TYR A 284 -23.73 -13.12 -7.56
C TYR A 284 -25.15 -13.46 -7.08
N ASP A 285 -25.75 -14.52 -7.64
CA ASP A 285 -27.09 -14.96 -7.25
C ASP A 285 -27.15 -15.47 -5.80
N ASP A 286 -26.13 -16.22 -5.36
CA ASP A 286 -26.02 -16.65 -3.95
C ASP A 286 -25.79 -15.46 -3.01
N ALA A 287 -25.02 -14.45 -3.46
CA ALA A 287 -24.83 -13.21 -2.72
C ALA A 287 -26.17 -12.47 -2.52
N LEU A 288 -26.98 -12.35 -3.58
CA LEU A 288 -28.34 -11.79 -3.49
C LEU A 288 -29.21 -12.59 -2.50
N GLY A 289 -29.14 -13.92 -2.54
CA GLY A 289 -29.87 -14.78 -1.60
C GLY A 289 -29.46 -14.57 -0.14
N ILE A 290 -28.17 -14.31 0.14
CA ILE A 290 -27.70 -13.95 1.50
C ILE A 290 -28.24 -12.60 1.92
N LEU A 291 -28.19 -11.61 1.03
CA LEU A 291 -28.66 -10.25 1.29
C LEU A 291 -30.17 -10.22 1.56
N GLU A 292 -30.95 -10.96 0.79
CA GLU A 292 -32.40 -11.07 0.98
C GLU A 292 -32.74 -11.65 2.37
N ARG A 293 -32.02 -12.69 2.81
CA ARG A 293 -32.18 -13.26 4.16
C ARG A 293 -31.81 -12.28 5.27
N ARG A 294 -30.95 -11.30 4.98
CA ARG A 294 -30.61 -10.19 5.88
C ARG A 294 -31.53 -8.97 5.74
N GLY A 295 -32.55 -9.05 4.89
CA GLY A 295 -33.51 -7.97 4.66
C GLY A 295 -33.01 -6.86 3.73
N ILE A 296 -31.88 -7.08 3.04
CA ILE A 296 -31.31 -6.14 2.07
C ILE A 296 -31.75 -6.57 0.68
N LYS A 297 -32.59 -5.76 0.03
CA LYS A 297 -33.08 -6.04 -1.31
C LYS A 297 -32.19 -5.38 -2.36
N VAL A 298 -31.59 -6.19 -3.21
CA VAL A 298 -30.87 -5.74 -4.41
C VAL A 298 -31.54 -6.41 -5.61
N GLU A 299 -31.90 -5.63 -6.62
CA GLU A 299 -32.53 -6.20 -7.82
C GLU A 299 -31.45 -6.84 -8.70
N TRP A 300 -31.78 -8.00 -9.29
CA TRP A 300 -30.86 -8.69 -10.18
C TRP A 300 -30.46 -7.78 -11.36
N GLY A 301 -29.17 -7.70 -11.65
CA GLY A 301 -28.63 -6.81 -12.68
C GLY A 301 -28.25 -5.43 -12.16
N GLN A 302 -28.34 -5.17 -10.86
CA GLN A 302 -27.80 -3.98 -10.21
C GLN A 302 -26.48 -4.29 -9.49
N ASP A 303 -25.65 -3.27 -9.39
CA ASP A 303 -24.43 -3.33 -8.61
C ASP A 303 -24.71 -3.39 -7.10
N LEU A 304 -23.76 -3.89 -6.31
CA LEU A 304 -23.90 -4.03 -4.88
C LEU A 304 -23.70 -2.68 -4.18
N THR A 305 -24.65 -2.30 -3.33
CA THR A 305 -24.54 -1.10 -2.51
C THR A 305 -23.50 -1.28 -1.40
N THR A 306 -23.00 -0.17 -0.84
CA THR A 306 -22.08 -0.22 0.31
C THR A 306 -22.66 -1.00 1.50
N GLU A 307 -23.99 -0.92 1.70
CA GLU A 307 -24.69 -1.68 2.73
C GLU A 307 -24.64 -3.18 2.45
N ALA A 308 -24.88 -3.58 1.20
CA ALA A 308 -24.80 -4.97 0.78
C ALA A 308 -23.39 -5.55 0.92
N GLU A 309 -22.37 -4.82 0.46
CA GLU A 309 -20.95 -5.22 0.62
C GLU A 309 -20.57 -5.43 2.09
N ARG A 310 -21.03 -4.53 2.98
CA ARG A 310 -20.83 -4.65 4.44
C ARG A 310 -21.48 -5.89 5.01
N ALA A 311 -22.73 -6.16 4.65
CA ALA A 311 -23.44 -7.34 5.12
C ALA A 311 -22.77 -8.64 4.65
N LEU A 312 -22.27 -8.70 3.41
CA LEU A 312 -21.50 -9.85 2.92
C LEU A 312 -20.15 -9.99 3.64
N GLY A 313 -19.45 -8.89 3.86
CA GLY A 313 -18.18 -8.89 4.59
C GLY A 313 -18.30 -9.33 6.06
N GLU A 314 -19.44 -9.09 6.69
CA GLU A 314 -19.72 -9.61 8.04
C GLU A 314 -20.02 -11.12 8.05
N GLU A 315 -20.62 -11.63 6.98
CA GLU A 315 -20.88 -13.07 6.80
C GLU A 315 -19.56 -13.84 6.61
N PHE A 316 -18.66 -13.30 5.80
CA PHE A 316 -17.39 -13.93 5.44
C PHE A 316 -16.23 -13.13 6.07
N ARG A 317 -15.79 -13.57 7.26
CA ARG A 317 -14.73 -12.92 8.07
C ARG A 317 -13.31 -12.93 7.43
N GLY A 318 -13.19 -13.12 6.13
CA GLY A 318 -11.94 -13.23 5.36
C GLY A 318 -12.16 -12.95 3.87
N PRO A 319 -11.15 -13.18 3.02
CA PRO A 319 -11.29 -12.94 1.59
C PRO A 319 -12.23 -13.94 0.91
N PHE A 320 -13.04 -13.45 -0.03
CA PHE A 320 -13.92 -14.27 -0.87
C PHE A 320 -14.14 -13.60 -2.23
N PHE A 321 -14.38 -14.41 -3.25
CA PHE A 321 -14.76 -13.94 -4.58
C PHE A 321 -16.27 -13.86 -4.70
N ILE A 322 -16.75 -12.81 -5.35
CA ILE A 322 -18.07 -12.75 -5.97
C ILE A 322 -17.88 -13.01 -7.46
N VAL A 323 -18.43 -14.12 -7.97
CA VAL A 323 -18.29 -14.57 -9.35
C VAL A 323 -19.63 -14.47 -10.10
N ASP A 324 -19.61 -14.69 -11.41
CA ASP A 324 -20.81 -14.84 -12.23
C ASP A 324 -21.71 -13.60 -12.29
N TRP A 325 -21.10 -12.42 -12.24
CA TRP A 325 -21.82 -11.15 -12.32
C TRP A 325 -22.70 -11.03 -13.57
N PRO A 326 -23.80 -10.26 -13.50
CA PRO A 326 -24.59 -9.90 -14.67
C PRO A 326 -23.74 -9.25 -15.77
N SER A 327 -23.81 -9.80 -16.99
CA SER A 327 -23.03 -9.32 -18.14
C SER A 327 -23.27 -7.84 -18.45
N CYS A 328 -24.44 -7.30 -18.13
CA CYS A 328 -24.79 -5.89 -18.36
C CYS A 328 -24.01 -4.92 -17.45
N LEU A 329 -23.49 -5.38 -16.31
CA LEU A 329 -22.71 -4.55 -15.38
C LEU A 329 -21.22 -4.53 -15.72
N LYS A 330 -20.75 -5.46 -16.56
CA LYS A 330 -19.33 -5.65 -16.82
C LYS A 330 -18.89 -5.02 -18.16
N PRO A 331 -17.65 -4.52 -18.24
CA PRO A 331 -17.13 -3.86 -19.45
C PRO A 331 -17.26 -4.70 -20.72
N PHE A 332 -17.20 -4.04 -21.88
CA PHE A 332 -17.38 -4.68 -23.19
C PHE A 332 -16.36 -5.78 -23.49
N TYR A 333 -15.19 -5.78 -22.84
CA TYR A 333 -14.13 -6.76 -23.06
C TYR A 333 -14.32 -8.05 -22.24
N ILE A 334 -15.24 -8.09 -21.27
CA ILE A 334 -15.51 -9.28 -20.45
C ILE A 334 -16.37 -10.30 -21.22
N LYS A 335 -15.99 -11.58 -21.17
CA LYS A 335 -16.70 -12.66 -21.87
C LYS A 335 -18.00 -13.04 -21.12
N PRO A 336 -19.18 -12.99 -21.78
CA PRO A 336 -20.39 -13.62 -21.25
C PRO A 336 -20.20 -15.13 -21.12
N LYS A 337 -20.93 -15.77 -20.21
CA LYS A 337 -20.96 -17.23 -20.16
C LYS A 337 -21.55 -17.82 -21.43
N ASP A 338 -21.02 -18.97 -21.85
CA ASP A 338 -21.40 -19.58 -23.13
C ASP A 338 -22.79 -20.25 -23.04
N ASP A 339 -23.18 -20.74 -21.86
CA ASP A 339 -24.46 -21.37 -21.56
C ASP A 339 -25.55 -20.37 -21.16
N ASP A 340 -25.19 -19.33 -20.39
CA ASP A 340 -26.09 -18.23 -20.04
C ASP A 340 -25.42 -16.85 -20.21
N PRO A 341 -25.59 -16.22 -21.39
CA PRO A 341 -24.99 -14.91 -21.69
C PRO A 341 -25.44 -13.76 -20.78
N SER A 342 -26.50 -13.95 -19.97
CA SER A 342 -26.92 -12.95 -18.97
C SER A 342 -25.91 -12.79 -17.85
N ARG A 343 -25.04 -13.78 -17.62
CA ARG A 343 -23.91 -13.75 -16.68
C ARG A 343 -22.58 -13.71 -17.44
N SER A 344 -21.53 -13.30 -16.75
CA SER A 344 -20.17 -13.26 -17.30
C SER A 344 -19.15 -14.06 -16.50
N TYR A 345 -18.07 -14.45 -17.17
CA TYR A 345 -16.87 -15.04 -16.56
C TYR A 345 -16.03 -13.97 -15.84
N SER A 346 -16.66 -13.21 -14.95
CA SER A 346 -16.06 -12.11 -14.19
C SER A 346 -16.14 -12.37 -12.70
N PHE A 347 -15.19 -11.82 -11.98
CA PHE A 347 -15.13 -11.92 -10.53
C PHE A 347 -14.66 -10.61 -9.91
N ASP A 348 -15.08 -10.39 -8.67
CA ASP A 348 -14.56 -9.35 -7.79
C ASP A 348 -14.05 -10.05 -6.52
N LEU A 349 -12.84 -9.71 -6.07
CA LEU A 349 -12.27 -10.19 -4.82
C LEU A 349 -12.60 -9.19 -3.70
N MET A 350 -13.33 -9.68 -2.71
CA MET A 350 -13.65 -8.94 -1.49
C MET A 350 -12.69 -9.33 -0.38
N TYR A 351 -12.20 -8.36 0.38
CA TYR A 351 -11.51 -8.58 1.66
C TYR A 351 -12.34 -7.93 2.78
N GLY A 352 -13.12 -8.76 3.48
CA GLY A 352 -14.21 -8.25 4.31
C GLY A 352 -15.26 -7.58 3.41
N TRP A 353 -15.53 -6.29 3.62
CA TRP A 353 -16.52 -5.54 2.85
C TRP A 353 -15.92 -4.70 1.71
N LEU A 354 -14.59 -4.68 1.55
CA LEU A 354 -13.92 -3.88 0.54
C LEU A 354 -13.58 -4.75 -0.66
N GLU A 355 -13.97 -4.32 -1.85
CA GLU A 355 -13.40 -4.81 -3.10
C GLU A 355 -11.91 -4.42 -3.14
N VAL A 356 -11.05 -5.40 -3.40
CA VAL A 356 -9.59 -5.19 -3.51
C VAL A 356 -9.05 -5.54 -4.90
N ALA A 357 -9.81 -6.25 -5.72
CA ALA A 357 -9.48 -6.52 -7.12
C ALA A 357 -10.75 -6.93 -7.89
N SER A 358 -10.75 -6.66 -9.19
CA SER A 358 -11.76 -7.15 -10.14
C SER A 358 -11.07 -7.70 -11.39
N GLY A 359 -11.72 -8.65 -12.05
CA GLY A 359 -11.14 -9.35 -13.19
C GLY A 359 -12.14 -10.27 -13.90
N GLY A 360 -11.64 -10.99 -14.89
CA GLY A 360 -12.44 -11.95 -15.63
C GLY A 360 -11.84 -12.33 -16.97
N ARG A 361 -12.43 -13.36 -17.57
CA ARG A 361 -12.04 -13.84 -18.89
C ARG A 361 -12.42 -12.84 -19.98
N ARG A 362 -11.51 -12.62 -20.92
CA ARG A 362 -11.69 -11.65 -22.02
C ARG A 362 -12.36 -12.26 -23.24
N ILE A 363 -13.05 -11.44 -24.01
CA ILE A 363 -13.47 -11.77 -25.37
C ILE A 363 -12.25 -11.68 -26.28
N HIS A 364 -11.85 -12.81 -26.87
CA HIS A 364 -10.67 -12.89 -27.74
C HIS A 364 -11.03 -12.98 -29.24
N LYS A 365 -12.32 -13.05 -29.58
CA LYS A 365 -12.78 -13.04 -30.98
C LYS A 365 -13.24 -11.64 -31.37
N LEU A 366 -12.71 -11.13 -32.47
CA LEU A 366 -12.98 -9.77 -32.95
C LEU A 366 -14.48 -9.50 -33.16
N ASP A 367 -15.19 -10.39 -33.86
CA ASP A 367 -16.61 -10.20 -34.16
C ASP A 367 -17.47 -10.13 -32.90
N GLU A 368 -17.20 -11.01 -31.91
CA GLU A 368 -17.89 -11.02 -30.61
C GLU A 368 -17.63 -9.72 -29.83
N LEU A 369 -16.40 -9.20 -29.87
CA LEU A 369 -16.00 -7.97 -29.19
C LEU A 369 -16.68 -6.74 -29.81
N VAL A 370 -16.62 -6.63 -31.14
CA VAL A 370 -17.25 -5.54 -31.90
C VAL A 370 -18.75 -5.49 -31.67
N ASP A 371 -19.41 -6.65 -31.68
CA ASP A 371 -20.84 -6.74 -31.42
C ASP A 371 -21.18 -6.31 -29.99
N ARG A 372 -20.36 -6.69 -29.00
CA ARG A 372 -20.58 -6.27 -27.61
C ARG A 372 -20.36 -4.77 -27.41
N MET A 373 -19.33 -4.19 -28.02
CA MET A 373 -19.08 -2.74 -28.02
C MET A 373 -20.30 -1.97 -28.56
N ARG A 374 -20.82 -2.39 -29.72
CA ARG A 374 -22.01 -1.77 -30.33
C ARG A 374 -23.24 -1.87 -29.45
N ARG A 375 -23.47 -3.02 -28.78
CA ARG A 375 -24.59 -3.19 -27.84
C ARG A 375 -24.50 -2.29 -26.61
N GLN A 376 -23.29 -1.93 -26.18
CA GLN A 376 -23.06 -0.98 -25.09
C GLN A 376 -22.97 0.48 -25.57
N GLY A 377 -23.24 0.76 -26.85
CA GLY A 377 -23.24 2.11 -27.41
C GLY A 377 -21.84 2.68 -27.67
N LEU A 378 -20.81 1.83 -27.72
CA LEU A 378 -19.43 2.22 -28.01
C LEU A 378 -19.13 2.12 -29.51
N SER A 379 -18.27 3.02 -30.02
CA SER A 379 -17.77 2.96 -31.39
C SER A 379 -16.47 2.15 -31.47
N PRO A 380 -16.44 1.02 -32.21
CA PRO A 380 -15.21 0.23 -32.38
C PRO A 380 -14.05 0.99 -33.02
N GLU A 381 -14.32 2.03 -33.83
CA GLU A 381 -13.29 2.83 -34.51
C GLU A 381 -12.45 3.68 -33.55
N GLY A 382 -12.90 3.85 -32.30
CA GLY A 382 -12.23 4.65 -31.28
C GLY A 382 -11.24 3.89 -30.39
N PHE A 383 -11.03 2.60 -30.63
CA PHE A 383 -10.24 1.70 -29.77
C PHE A 383 -9.05 1.09 -30.50
#